data_AF-A0A925J8R2-F1
#
_entry.id   AF-A0A925J8R2-F1
#
_cell.length_a   1.000
_cell.length_b   1.000
_cell.length_c   1.000
_cell.angle_alpha   90.00
_cell.angle_beta   90.00
_cell.angle_gamma   90.00
#
_symmetry.space_group_name_H-M   'P 1'
#
loop_
_entity.id
_entity.type
_entity.pdbx_description
1 polymer ?
#
loop_
_entity_poly.entity_id
_entity_poly.type
_entity_poly.pdbx_seq_one_letter_code
_entity_poly.pdbx_strand_id
1 'polypeptide(L)'
;MRITLAVLLATILFSGFIIGQDQITVGEEVRYRCLCLGQEWVNAKVESITGSNVRIRFGNLDNQVVTLPENSPLIQRKPKPEDPNTVTLRQSFANNVASKYRHSVEQLSVWYDPQYTSTPGGPLRPAEWQKTMGDLAQLDTLCKTQYRGVTNFTDPTYARPGSVDYRFAVWCEIAAKRQEIEPIARAGIVRQVINLGYTEENLNFGFNQPDNPVRTETQRLIWERDKWRAEKITWLKPKYAEYGTSVPADATAAAEKRGDELKAIVLRDAPNRSFKQPPWHDSSVESFVKTKFASLYPGSQVLKIGLDYKTWVKRESHTLVDSDEYFNYYKVSYNSYKRGSVLLKIPNRPFCQMQEFVVGQAGKGLVAAGIGGSGTFMRCE
;
A
#
# COMPACT_ATOMS: atom_id res chain seq x y z
N MET A 1 -25.06 -39.46 -1.17
CA MET A 1 -24.03 -39.06 -0.18
C MET A 1 -24.16 -37.56 0.02
N ARG A 2 -24.78 -37.12 1.12
CA ARG A 2 -25.08 -35.71 1.41
C ARG A 2 -23.90 -35.13 2.17
N ILE A 3 -23.19 -34.17 1.59
CA ILE A 3 -22.16 -33.39 2.28
C ILE A 3 -22.83 -32.13 2.81
N THR A 4 -23.05 -32.10 4.11
CA THR A 4 -23.62 -30.99 4.86
C THR A 4 -22.60 -29.86 4.93
N LEU A 5 -22.96 -28.73 4.33
CA LEU A 5 -22.21 -27.48 4.34
C LEU A 5 -22.36 -26.83 5.73
N ALA A 6 -21.36 -26.96 6.60
CA ALA A 6 -21.32 -26.25 7.88
C ALA A 6 -20.85 -24.81 7.63
N VAL A 7 -21.82 -23.91 7.41
CA VAL A 7 -21.61 -22.47 7.42
C VAL A 7 -21.33 -22.06 8.86
N LEU A 8 -20.06 -21.82 9.18
CA LEU A 8 -19.66 -21.20 10.43
C LEU A 8 -20.04 -19.71 10.36
N LEU A 9 -21.29 -19.41 10.75
CA LEU A 9 -21.72 -18.05 11.08
C LEU A 9 -20.95 -17.64 12.34
N ALA A 10 -19.81 -16.96 12.15
CA ALA A 10 -19.21 -16.15 13.18
C ALA A 10 -20.17 -14.97 13.43
N THR A 11 -21.11 -15.17 14.34
CA THR A 11 -21.81 -14.10 15.03
C THR A 11 -20.76 -13.20 15.65
N ILE A 12 -20.50 -12.08 14.98
CA ILE A 12 -19.90 -10.90 15.59
C ILE A 12 -20.88 -10.49 16.68
N LEU A 13 -20.61 -10.96 17.90
CA LEU A 13 -21.11 -10.34 19.11
C LEU A 13 -20.52 -8.92 19.07
N PHE A 14 -21.28 -7.99 18.51
CA PHE A 14 -21.22 -6.62 18.97
C PHE A 14 -21.57 -6.70 20.45
N SER A 15 -20.53 -6.83 21.28
CA SER A 15 -20.55 -6.31 22.63
C SER A 15 -20.90 -4.85 22.44
N GLY A 16 -22.19 -4.54 22.49
CA GLY A 16 -22.65 -3.20 22.73
C GLY A 16 -21.86 -2.76 23.95
N PHE A 17 -20.96 -1.80 23.73
CA PHE A 17 -20.45 -0.97 24.79
C PHE A 17 -21.71 -0.35 25.41
N ILE A 18 -22.29 -1.03 26.40
CA ILE A 18 -22.95 -0.36 27.49
C ILE A 18 -21.79 0.32 28.19
N ILE A 19 -21.38 1.48 27.66
CA ILE A 19 -20.74 2.50 28.46
C ILE A 19 -21.73 2.65 29.60
N GLY A 20 -21.39 2.12 30.77
CA GLY A 20 -22.10 2.46 31.98
C GLY A 20 -22.10 3.97 32.01
N GLN A 21 -23.22 4.59 31.64
CA GLN A 21 -23.41 5.99 31.89
C GLN A 21 -23.49 6.05 33.40
N ASP A 22 -22.35 6.34 34.04
CA ASP A 22 -22.28 6.72 35.45
C ASP A 22 -23.50 7.62 35.70
N GLN A 23 -24.34 7.34 36.69
CA GLN A 23 -25.48 8.23 36.95
C GLN A 23 -24.96 9.60 37.38
N ILE A 24 -25.62 10.68 36.96
CA ILE A 24 -25.31 12.04 37.44
C ILE A 24 -25.54 12.04 38.95
N THR A 25 -24.62 12.64 39.71
CA THR A 25 -24.74 12.70 41.17
C THR A 25 -24.93 14.14 41.67
N VAL A 26 -25.62 14.29 42.80
CA VAL A 26 -25.80 15.60 43.45
C VAL A 26 -24.42 16.15 43.85
N GLY A 27 -24.16 17.41 43.50
CA GLY A 27 -22.88 18.07 43.72
C GLY A 27 -21.88 17.96 42.57
N GLU A 28 -22.16 17.15 41.53
CA GLU A 28 -21.30 17.01 40.36
C GLU A 28 -21.20 18.33 39.56
N GLU A 29 -19.99 18.67 39.10
CA GLU A 29 -19.78 19.78 38.16
C GLU A 29 -20.04 19.33 36.71
N VAL A 30 -20.88 20.08 36.01
CA VAL A 30 -21.22 19.85 34.60
C VAL A 30 -21.06 21.14 33.80
N ARG A 31 -21.16 21.05 32.48
CA ARG A 31 -21.41 22.20 31.62
C ARG A 31 -22.87 22.17 31.17
N TYR A 32 -23.52 23.32 31.24
CA TYR A 32 -24.88 23.52 30.75
C TYR A 32 -24.85 24.45 29.54
N ARG A 33 -25.53 24.07 28.46
CA ARG A 33 -25.69 24.95 27.29
C ARG A 33 -26.82 25.95 27.56
N CYS A 34 -26.46 27.16 28.03
CA CYS A 34 -27.47 28.13 28.44
C CYS A 34 -28.18 28.75 27.25
N LEU A 35 -29.50 28.57 27.20
CA LEU A 35 -30.36 29.30 26.25
C LEU A 35 -30.51 30.80 26.60
N CYS A 36 -29.95 31.23 27.73
CA CYS A 36 -30.01 32.60 28.24
C CYS A 36 -28.94 33.54 27.65
N LEU A 37 -27.84 32.99 27.10
CA LEU A 37 -26.66 33.74 26.67
C LEU A 37 -26.15 33.17 25.33
N GLY A 38 -26.95 33.26 24.27
CA GLY A 38 -26.51 32.88 22.92
C GLY A 38 -26.15 31.40 22.72
N GLN A 39 -26.66 30.50 23.57
CA GLN A 39 -26.35 29.05 23.55
C GLN A 39 -24.91 28.68 23.91
N GLU A 40 -24.25 29.47 24.76
CA GLU A 40 -22.91 29.17 25.27
C GLU A 40 -22.93 28.08 26.35
N TRP A 41 -21.83 27.32 26.42
CA TRP A 41 -21.61 26.30 27.45
C TRP A 41 -21.00 26.92 28.70
N VAL A 42 -21.81 27.05 29.76
CA VAL A 42 -21.41 27.61 31.06
C VAL A 42 -21.14 26.51 32.09
N ASN A 43 -20.29 26.79 33.07
CA ASN A 43 -20.07 25.89 34.21
C ASN A 43 -21.32 25.86 35.09
N ALA A 44 -21.71 24.66 35.53
CA ALA A 44 -22.87 24.46 36.38
C ALA A 44 -22.62 23.34 37.40
N LYS A 45 -23.44 23.29 38.45
CA LYS A 45 -23.36 22.27 39.50
C LYS A 45 -24.73 21.65 39.72
N VAL A 46 -24.77 20.33 39.86
CA VAL A 46 -26.01 19.61 40.14
C VAL A 46 -26.45 19.87 41.58
N GLU A 47 -27.63 20.44 41.77
CA GLU A 47 -28.19 20.75 43.10
C GLU A 47 -29.03 19.61 43.64
N SER A 48 -29.84 19.00 42.79
CA SER A 48 -30.74 17.91 43.19
C SER A 48 -31.12 17.05 42.00
N ILE A 49 -31.53 15.82 42.29
CA ILE A 49 -32.05 14.87 41.31
C ILE A 49 -33.43 14.44 41.81
N THR A 50 -34.42 14.50 40.94
CA THR A 50 -35.81 14.14 41.28
C THR A 50 -36.38 13.32 40.13
N GLY A 51 -36.51 12.01 40.34
CA GLY A 51 -36.82 11.08 39.26
C GLY A 51 -35.73 11.10 38.18
N SER A 52 -36.13 11.25 36.91
CA SER A 52 -35.22 11.35 35.77
C SER A 52 -34.76 12.77 35.45
N ASN A 53 -35.07 13.74 36.32
CA ASN A 53 -34.73 15.15 36.13
C ASN A 53 -33.61 15.58 37.09
N VAL A 54 -32.67 16.35 36.55
CA VAL A 54 -31.58 17.00 37.28
C VAL A 54 -31.85 18.49 37.36
N ARG A 55 -31.75 19.05 38.56
CA ARG A 55 -31.71 20.49 38.80
C ARG A 55 -30.25 20.94 38.83
N ILE A 56 -29.90 21.90 37.99
CA ILE A 56 -28.53 22.36 37.77
C ILE A 56 -28.47 23.87 37.97
N ARG A 57 -27.56 24.33 38.84
CA ARG A 57 -27.28 25.76 39.06
C ARG A 57 -26.12 26.19 38.19
N PHE A 58 -26.30 27.24 37.40
CA PHE A 58 -25.28 27.77 36.49
C PHE A 58 -24.84 29.21 36.83
N GLY A 59 -25.26 29.74 37.98
CA GLY A 59 -24.82 31.03 38.51
C GLY A 59 -25.27 31.26 39.95
N ASN A 60 -25.00 32.45 40.48
CA ASN A 60 -25.15 32.77 41.91
C ASN A 60 -26.51 33.37 42.28
N LEU A 61 -27.37 33.66 41.31
CA LEU A 61 -28.72 34.17 41.56
C LEU A 61 -29.74 33.02 41.66
N ASP A 62 -30.82 33.22 42.41
CA ASP A 62 -31.86 32.20 42.64
C ASP A 62 -32.55 31.73 41.36
N ASN A 63 -32.62 32.60 40.34
CA ASN A 63 -33.19 32.28 39.03
C ASN A 63 -32.19 31.63 38.05
N GLN A 64 -30.93 31.42 38.45
CA GLN A 64 -29.89 30.82 37.60
C GLN A 64 -29.80 29.30 37.81
N VAL A 65 -30.96 28.66 37.70
CA VAL A 65 -31.15 27.22 37.84
C VAL A 65 -31.99 26.70 36.67
N VAL A 66 -31.72 25.47 36.24
CA VAL A 66 -32.51 24.79 35.20
C VAL A 66 -32.80 23.36 35.64
N THR A 67 -33.98 22.86 35.30
CA THR A 67 -34.34 21.45 35.50
C THR A 67 -34.49 20.78 34.14
N LEU A 68 -33.72 19.73 33.91
CA LEU A 68 -33.64 19.02 32.63
C LEU A 68 -33.63 17.51 32.87
N PRO A 69 -34.01 16.68 31.88
CA PRO A 69 -33.75 15.25 31.93
C PRO A 69 -32.26 14.94 32.12
N GLU A 70 -31.93 13.90 32.87
CA GLU A 70 -30.54 13.47 33.16
C GLU A 70 -29.71 13.21 31.89
N ASN A 71 -30.36 12.71 30.85
CA ASN A 71 -29.79 12.44 29.54
C ASN A 71 -29.93 13.61 28.55
N SER A 72 -30.27 14.82 29.03
CA SER A 72 -30.45 15.97 28.16
C SER A 72 -29.16 16.33 27.41
N PRO A 73 -29.21 16.55 26.08
CA PRO A 73 -28.04 16.97 25.30
C PRO A 73 -27.54 18.37 25.65
N LEU A 74 -28.28 19.11 26.49
CA LEU A 74 -27.88 20.40 27.03
C LEU A 74 -26.98 20.27 28.26
N ILE A 75 -26.74 19.05 28.74
CA ILE A 75 -25.85 18.72 29.84
C ILE A 75 -24.63 18.00 29.27
N GLN A 76 -23.46 18.58 29.46
CA GLN A 76 -22.19 17.93 29.14
C GLN A 76 -21.44 17.72 30.45
N ARG A 77 -21.26 16.46 30.85
CA ARG A 77 -20.48 16.13 32.05
C ARG A 77 -19.04 16.56 31.83
N LYS A 78 -18.46 17.21 32.84
CA LYS A 78 -17.01 17.38 32.82
C LYS A 78 -16.38 16.00 33.03
N PRO A 79 -15.25 15.69 32.39
CA PRO A 79 -14.45 14.54 32.81
C PRO A 79 -14.22 14.67 34.32
N LYS A 80 -14.42 13.57 35.08
CA LYS A 80 -14.06 13.56 36.50
C LYS A 80 -12.62 14.09 36.63
N PRO A 81 -12.33 14.97 37.61
CA PRO A 81 -10.96 15.43 37.84
C PRO A 81 -10.04 14.22 37.95
N GLU A 82 -9.08 14.11 37.04
CA GLU A 82 -8.06 13.08 37.14
C GLU A 82 -7.23 13.33 38.41
N ASP A 83 -6.77 12.25 39.05
CA ASP A 83 -5.85 12.36 40.18
C ASP A 83 -4.67 13.27 39.80
N PRO A 84 -4.39 14.36 40.55
CA PRO A 84 -3.29 15.28 40.27
C PRO A 84 -1.95 14.57 40.10
N ASN A 85 -1.71 13.47 40.81
CA ASN A 85 -0.49 12.67 40.66
C ASN A 85 -0.43 11.98 39.30
N THR A 86 -1.56 11.49 38.80
CA THR A 86 -1.66 10.88 37.46
C THR A 86 -1.40 11.90 36.37
N VAL A 87 -1.98 13.10 36.48
CA VAL A 87 -1.75 14.21 35.54
C VAL A 87 -0.29 14.63 35.55
N THR A 88 0.29 14.82 36.73
CA THR A 88 1.69 15.22 36.91
C THR A 88 2.64 14.19 36.33
N LEU A 89 2.41 12.90 36.59
CA LEU A 89 3.21 11.81 36.04
C LEU A 89 3.16 11.80 34.50
N ARG A 90 1.97 11.98 33.92
CA ARG A 90 1.76 12.03 32.47
C ARG A 90 2.45 13.23 31.82
N GLN A 91 2.34 14.41 32.42
CA GLN A 91 3.02 15.63 31.96
C GLN A 91 4.54 15.52 32.08
N SER A 92 5.04 14.94 33.16
CA SER A 92 6.47 14.66 33.34
C SER A 92 6.99 13.72 32.24
N PHE A 93 6.25 12.64 31.94
CA PHE A 93 6.60 11.76 30.83
C PHE A 93 6.61 12.51 29.49
N ALA A 94 5.57 13.31 29.21
CA ALA A 94 5.49 14.09 27.98
C ALA A 94 6.70 15.01 27.80
N ASN A 95 7.09 15.72 28.86
CA ASN A 95 8.13 16.74 28.80
C ASN A 95 9.55 16.14 28.77
N ASN A 96 9.77 15.03 29.48
CA ASN A 96 11.12 14.50 29.72
C ASN A 96 11.45 13.26 28.90
N VAL A 97 10.45 12.52 28.43
CA VAL A 97 10.62 11.20 27.79
C VAL A 97 10.13 11.23 26.34
N ALA A 98 8.95 11.84 26.09
CA ALA A 98 8.27 11.65 24.82
C ALA A 98 9.10 12.12 23.61
N SER A 99 9.71 13.31 23.68
CA SER A 99 10.51 13.86 22.57
C SER A 99 11.69 12.98 22.17
N LYS A 100 12.32 12.27 23.11
CA LYS A 100 13.48 11.41 22.86
C LYS A 100 13.10 10.10 22.19
N TYR A 101 12.00 9.47 22.61
CA TYR A 101 11.66 8.10 22.20
C TYR A 101 10.51 8.00 21.20
N ARG A 102 9.85 9.12 20.88
CA ARG A 102 8.70 9.17 19.96
C ARG A 102 8.95 8.41 18.67
N HIS A 103 10.04 8.73 17.98
CA HIS A 103 10.35 8.12 16.69
C HIS A 103 10.48 6.60 16.81
N SER A 104 11.21 6.12 17.83
CA SER A 104 11.42 4.68 18.05
C SER A 104 10.11 3.94 18.38
N VAL A 105 9.16 4.60 19.05
CA VAL A 105 7.83 4.05 19.30
C VAL A 105 6.98 4.02 18.04
N GLU A 106 6.97 5.11 17.27
CA GLU A 106 6.20 5.22 16.01
C GLU A 106 6.61 4.11 15.03
N GLN A 107 7.91 3.80 14.91
CA GLN A 107 8.45 2.74 14.05
C GLN A 107 7.85 1.36 14.31
N LEU A 108 7.49 1.05 15.56
CA LEU A 108 6.94 -0.26 15.95
C LEU A 108 5.42 -0.25 16.19
N SER A 109 4.80 0.93 16.25
CA SER A 109 3.41 1.09 16.68
C SER A 109 2.40 0.32 15.83
N VAL A 110 2.48 0.41 14.50
CA VAL A 110 1.58 -0.31 13.57
C VAL A 110 1.73 -1.83 13.64
N TRP A 111 2.93 -2.30 14.02
CA TRP A 111 3.24 -3.72 14.16
C TRP A 111 2.85 -4.27 15.53
N TYR A 112 2.75 -3.40 16.54
CA TYR A 112 2.16 -3.71 17.84
C TYR A 112 0.65 -3.84 17.74
N ASP A 113 0.00 -2.87 17.12
CA ASP A 113 -1.44 -2.86 16.89
C ASP A 113 -1.76 -2.13 15.57
N PRO A 114 -2.39 -2.80 14.59
CA PRO A 114 -2.72 -2.22 13.29
C PRO A 114 -3.63 -0.99 13.36
N GLN A 115 -4.31 -0.74 14.49
CA GLN A 115 -5.09 0.48 14.66
C GLN A 115 -4.20 1.73 14.62
N TYR A 116 -2.92 1.62 14.97
CA TYR A 116 -1.97 2.74 14.92
C TYR A 116 -1.43 2.91 13.51
N THR A 117 -2.15 3.71 12.72
CA THR A 117 -1.83 3.99 11.31
C THR A 117 -0.93 5.21 11.14
N SER A 118 -0.53 5.87 12.23
CA SER A 118 0.48 6.94 12.19
C SER A 118 1.70 6.43 11.42
N THR A 119 2.08 7.15 10.36
CA THR A 119 2.93 6.72 9.25
C THR A 119 4.01 5.74 9.72
N PRO A 120 4.00 4.47 9.23
CA PRO A 120 5.10 3.56 9.48
C PRO A 120 6.38 4.30 9.11
N GLY A 121 7.34 4.37 10.03
CA GLY A 121 8.61 4.96 9.66
C GLY A 121 9.25 4.17 8.51
N GLY A 122 10.07 4.86 7.72
CA GLY A 122 10.72 4.26 6.55
C GLY A 122 11.63 3.09 6.93
N PRO A 123 12.17 2.37 5.93
CA PRO A 123 13.04 1.22 6.16
C PRO A 123 14.27 1.60 6.95
N LEU A 124 14.35 1.05 8.17
CA LEU A 124 15.48 1.21 9.06
C LEU A 124 16.64 0.33 8.59
N ARG A 125 17.80 0.94 8.39
CA ARG A 125 19.08 0.25 8.21
C ARG A 125 19.52 -0.42 9.51
N PRO A 126 20.50 -1.36 9.47
CA PRO A 126 20.94 -2.08 10.66
C PRO A 126 21.33 -1.18 11.86
N ALA A 127 22.01 -0.06 11.62
CA ALA A 127 22.37 0.89 12.67
C ALA A 127 21.15 1.59 13.30
N GLU A 128 20.14 1.91 12.49
CA GLU A 128 18.92 2.55 12.95
C GLU A 128 18.04 1.58 13.73
N TRP A 129 18.03 0.29 13.35
CA TRP A 129 17.44 -0.78 14.15
C TRP A 129 18.11 -0.89 15.51
N GLN A 130 19.45 -0.93 15.55
CA GLN A 130 20.19 -1.01 16.80
C GLN A 130 19.87 0.18 17.72
N LYS A 131 19.82 1.40 17.16
CA LYS A 131 19.40 2.60 17.89
C LYS A 131 17.96 2.49 18.41
N THR A 132 17.01 2.12 17.55
CA THR A 132 15.58 1.98 17.90
C THR A 132 15.39 0.98 19.04
N MET A 133 16.03 -0.17 18.96
CA MET A 133 15.95 -1.22 19.99
C MET A 133 16.63 -0.80 21.30
N GLY A 134 17.74 -0.05 21.22
CA GLY A 134 18.40 0.53 22.39
C GLY A 134 17.54 1.61 23.08
N ASP A 135 16.94 2.49 22.29
CA ASP A 135 16.01 3.53 22.73
C ASP A 135 14.80 2.90 23.44
N LEU A 136 14.19 1.86 22.87
CA LEU A 136 13.07 1.14 23.48
C LEU A 136 13.47 0.36 24.73
N ALA A 137 14.70 -0.17 24.82
CA ALA A 137 15.18 -0.80 26.04
C ALA A 137 15.35 0.22 27.19
N GLN A 138 15.84 1.43 26.88
CA GLN A 138 15.92 2.53 27.85
C GLN A 138 14.52 2.97 28.28
N LEU A 139 13.59 3.09 27.33
CA LEU A 139 12.20 3.45 27.62
C LEU A 139 11.52 2.42 28.53
N ASP A 140 11.68 1.13 28.26
CA ASP A 140 11.16 0.04 29.11
C ASP A 140 11.67 0.16 30.56
N THR A 141 12.96 0.48 30.73
CA THR A 141 13.54 0.72 32.05
C THR A 141 12.90 1.91 32.76
N LEU A 142 12.71 3.02 32.06
CA LEU A 142 12.05 4.22 32.59
C LEU A 142 10.59 3.93 32.99
N CYS A 143 9.86 3.20 32.16
CA CYS A 143 8.48 2.80 32.41
C CYS A 143 8.34 1.88 33.63
N LYS A 144 9.31 0.99 33.87
CA LYS A 144 9.32 0.09 35.04
C LYS A 144 9.74 0.77 36.34
N THR A 145 10.50 1.87 36.25
CA THR A 145 11.10 2.54 37.41
C THR A 145 10.43 3.87 37.71
N GLN A 146 10.76 4.92 36.95
CA GLN A 146 10.36 6.30 37.21
C GLN A 146 8.90 6.59 36.82
N TYR A 147 8.38 5.92 35.79
CA TYR A 147 7.06 6.18 35.22
C TYR A 147 6.11 4.98 35.36
N ARG A 148 6.29 4.20 36.44
CA ARG A 148 5.42 3.05 36.73
C ARG A 148 3.97 3.52 36.91
N GLY A 149 3.07 2.96 36.10
CA GLY A 149 1.64 3.30 36.14
C GLY A 149 1.26 4.55 35.34
N VAL A 150 2.14 5.07 34.47
CA VAL A 150 1.78 6.15 33.55
C VAL A 150 0.56 5.74 32.69
N THR A 151 -0.40 6.65 32.53
CA THR A 151 -1.64 6.42 31.78
C THR A 151 -1.67 7.22 30.48
N ASN A 152 -2.52 6.79 29.54
CA ASN A 152 -2.77 7.52 28.30
C ASN A 152 -3.53 8.82 28.55
N PHE A 153 -3.36 9.82 27.68
CA PHE A 153 -4.30 10.93 27.62
C PHE A 153 -5.68 10.42 27.17
N THR A 154 -6.73 10.89 27.85
CA THR A 154 -8.13 10.56 27.56
C THR A 154 -8.78 11.57 26.61
N ASP A 155 -8.23 12.78 26.54
CA ASP A 155 -8.70 13.84 25.66
C ASP A 155 -8.36 13.52 24.19
N PRO A 156 -9.37 13.39 23.30
CA PRO A 156 -9.17 13.08 21.89
C PRO A 156 -8.41 14.17 21.11
N THR A 157 -8.30 15.39 21.65
CA THR A 157 -7.47 16.47 21.10
C THR A 157 -6.00 16.08 21.08
N TYR A 158 -5.56 15.36 22.11
CA TYR A 158 -4.18 14.87 22.26
C TYR A 158 -4.06 13.42 21.76
N ALA A 159 -4.92 12.51 22.21
CA ALA A 159 -4.87 11.08 21.84
C ALA A 159 -5.77 10.78 20.64
N ARG A 160 -5.41 11.33 19.47
CA ARG A 160 -6.20 11.17 18.25
C ARG A 160 -6.42 9.69 17.89
N PRO A 161 -7.59 9.31 17.34
CA PRO A 161 -7.80 7.98 16.79
C PRO A 161 -6.73 7.64 15.76
N GLY A 162 -6.20 6.42 15.83
CA GLY A 162 -5.16 5.94 14.92
C GLY A 162 -3.74 6.47 15.17
N SER A 163 -3.54 7.36 16.13
CA SER A 163 -2.21 7.80 16.55
C SER A 163 -1.79 7.15 17.86
N VAL A 164 -0.53 6.73 17.93
CA VAL A 164 0.11 6.29 19.18
C VAL A 164 0.54 7.49 20.05
N ASP A 165 0.53 8.71 19.52
CA ASP A 165 0.92 9.91 20.25
C ASP A 165 0.10 10.08 21.54
N TYR A 166 0.77 10.53 22.61
CA TYR A 166 0.15 10.78 23.91
C TYR A 166 -0.50 9.53 24.58
N ARG A 167 -0.30 8.33 24.00
CA ARG A 167 -0.69 7.05 24.59
C ARG A 167 0.49 6.41 25.34
N PHE A 168 0.95 7.07 26.40
CA PHE A 168 2.21 6.67 27.07
C PHE A 168 2.19 5.29 27.72
N ALA A 169 1.02 4.79 28.15
CA ALA A 169 0.92 3.40 28.60
C ALA A 169 1.23 2.43 27.44
N VAL A 170 0.72 2.73 26.24
CA VAL A 170 1.01 1.97 25.02
C VAL A 170 2.49 2.07 24.63
N TRP A 171 3.12 3.22 24.82
CA TRP A 171 4.56 3.38 24.58
C TRP A 171 5.38 2.43 25.46
N CYS A 172 5.00 2.32 26.74
CA CYS A 172 5.62 1.38 27.67
C CYS A 172 5.37 -0.08 27.27
N GLU A 173 4.18 -0.42 26.75
CA GLU A 173 3.88 -1.76 26.24
C GLU A 173 4.73 -2.12 25.00
N ILE A 174 4.85 -1.20 24.04
CA ILE A 174 5.69 -1.37 22.85
C ILE A 174 7.15 -1.57 23.28
N ALA A 175 7.65 -0.76 24.21
CA ALA A 175 9.01 -0.86 24.72
C ALA A 175 9.27 -2.21 25.43
N ALA A 176 8.31 -2.69 26.22
CA ALA A 176 8.39 -3.98 26.91
C ALA A 176 8.38 -5.16 25.93
N LYS A 177 7.54 -5.10 24.89
CA LYS A 177 7.38 -6.17 23.88
C LYS A 177 8.29 -6.02 22.67
N ARG A 178 9.25 -5.10 22.69
CA ARG A 178 10.11 -4.77 21.53
C ARG A 178 10.73 -5.99 20.84
N GLN A 179 11.19 -6.99 21.62
CA GLN A 179 11.83 -8.20 21.09
C GLN A 179 10.87 -9.10 20.31
N GLU A 180 9.58 -9.11 20.67
CA GLU A 180 8.54 -9.85 19.97
C GLU A 180 8.12 -9.13 18.68
N ILE A 181 8.06 -7.79 18.72
CA ILE A 181 7.60 -6.95 17.61
C ILE A 181 8.68 -6.76 16.54
N GLU A 182 9.96 -6.65 16.94
CA GLU A 182 11.08 -6.37 16.03
C GLU A 182 11.12 -7.27 14.77
N PRO A 183 11.09 -8.62 14.87
CA PRO A 183 11.19 -9.46 13.67
C PRO A 183 10.01 -9.23 12.69
N ILE A 184 8.82 -8.95 13.23
CA ILE A 184 7.61 -8.67 12.44
C ILE A 184 7.77 -7.31 11.73
N ALA A 185 8.16 -6.28 12.50
CA ALA A 185 8.36 -4.94 12.00
C ALA A 185 9.47 -4.88 10.93
N ARG A 186 10.59 -5.54 11.17
CA ARG A 186 11.70 -5.63 10.22
C ARG A 186 11.27 -6.31 8.92
N ALA A 187 10.58 -7.45 9.00
CA ALA A 187 10.09 -8.11 7.79
C ALA A 187 9.06 -7.26 7.04
N GLY A 188 8.16 -6.60 7.77
CA GLY A 188 7.08 -5.80 7.22
C GLY A 188 7.54 -4.52 6.52
N ILE A 189 8.42 -3.74 7.15
CA ILE A 189 8.94 -2.49 6.57
C ILE A 189 9.79 -2.79 5.33
N VAL A 190 10.59 -3.86 5.36
CA VAL A 190 11.42 -4.25 4.21
C VAL A 190 10.54 -4.63 3.01
N ARG A 191 9.40 -5.29 3.20
CA ARG A 191 8.44 -5.60 2.13
C ARG A 191 7.83 -4.36 1.48
N GLN A 192 7.63 -3.28 2.24
CA GLN A 192 7.07 -2.03 1.69
C GLN A 192 8.01 -1.36 0.68
N VAL A 193 9.32 -1.47 0.92
CA VAL A 193 10.35 -0.81 0.10
C VAL A 193 10.90 -1.73 -0.98
N ILE A 194 11.04 -3.02 -0.67
CA ILE A 194 11.48 -4.04 -1.60
C ILE A 194 10.24 -4.82 -2.05
N ASN A 195 9.62 -4.30 -3.10
CA ASN A 195 8.48 -4.92 -3.76
C ASN A 195 8.82 -5.38 -5.19
N LEU A 196 7.86 -6.07 -5.80
CA LEU A 196 7.94 -6.53 -7.18
C LEU A 196 7.31 -5.53 -8.16
N GLY A 197 7.46 -4.22 -7.94
CA GLY A 197 6.74 -3.15 -8.66
C GLY A 197 6.74 -3.30 -10.18
N TYR A 198 7.88 -3.60 -10.81
CA TYR A 198 7.92 -3.85 -12.26
C TYR A 198 7.08 -5.07 -12.70
N THR A 199 7.05 -6.13 -11.88
CA THR A 199 6.20 -7.31 -12.11
C THR A 199 4.73 -6.91 -12.00
N GLU A 200 4.38 -6.12 -10.98
CA GLU A 200 3.03 -5.65 -10.75
C GLU A 200 2.53 -4.74 -11.87
N GLU A 201 3.37 -3.83 -12.36
CA GLU A 201 3.10 -3.01 -13.55
C GLU A 201 2.84 -3.88 -14.78
N ASN A 202 3.66 -4.92 -15.00
CA ASN A 202 3.48 -5.82 -16.14
C ASN A 202 2.20 -6.66 -16.02
N LEU A 203 1.86 -7.12 -14.81
CA LEU A 203 0.60 -7.81 -14.54
C LEU A 203 -0.59 -6.87 -14.77
N ASN A 204 -0.55 -5.64 -14.23
CA ASN A 204 -1.59 -4.63 -14.43
C ASN A 204 -1.77 -4.30 -15.91
N PHE A 205 -0.68 -4.18 -16.67
CA PHE A 205 -0.73 -4.03 -18.12
C PHE A 205 -1.51 -5.17 -18.78
N GLY A 206 -1.22 -6.42 -18.42
CA GLY A 206 -1.95 -7.59 -18.95
C GLY A 206 -3.44 -7.62 -18.58
N PHE A 207 -3.82 -7.16 -17.39
CA PHE A 207 -5.23 -7.11 -16.99
C PHE A 207 -6.01 -5.97 -17.64
N ASN A 208 -5.37 -4.82 -17.84
CA ASN A 208 -6.07 -3.58 -18.18
C ASN A 208 -6.07 -3.25 -19.68
N GLN A 209 -5.23 -3.93 -20.48
CA GLN A 209 -5.16 -3.71 -21.92
C GLN A 209 -6.13 -4.62 -22.69
N PRO A 210 -6.72 -4.14 -23.81
CA PRO A 210 -7.51 -4.97 -24.71
C PRO A 210 -6.73 -6.20 -25.14
N ASP A 211 -7.41 -7.35 -25.21
CA ASP A 211 -6.82 -8.66 -25.55
C ASP A 211 -5.72 -9.17 -24.61
N ASN A 212 -5.50 -8.53 -23.47
CA ASN A 212 -4.58 -8.97 -22.41
C ASN A 212 -3.15 -9.30 -22.92
N PRO A 213 -2.47 -8.36 -23.61
CA PRO A 213 -1.08 -8.56 -24.02
C PRO A 213 -0.19 -8.83 -22.80
N VAL A 214 0.61 -9.89 -22.88
CA VAL A 214 1.46 -10.31 -21.76
C VAL A 214 2.91 -9.94 -22.08
N ARG A 215 3.58 -9.24 -21.16
CA ARG A 215 5.00 -8.88 -21.29
C ARG A 215 5.93 -10.05 -21.03
N THR A 216 7.14 -10.03 -21.58
CA THR A 216 8.09 -11.16 -21.52
C THR A 216 8.31 -11.70 -20.10
N GLU A 217 8.47 -10.81 -19.11
CA GLU A 217 8.69 -11.20 -17.72
C GLU A 217 7.46 -11.87 -17.10
N THR A 218 6.25 -11.36 -17.36
CA THR A 218 4.99 -12.01 -16.97
C THR A 218 4.74 -13.32 -17.72
N GLN A 219 5.19 -13.44 -18.98
CA GLN A 219 5.14 -14.71 -19.72
C GLN A 219 5.96 -15.79 -19.00
N ARG A 220 7.15 -15.43 -18.47
CA ARG A 220 7.96 -16.35 -17.64
C ARG A 220 7.24 -16.69 -16.34
N LEU A 221 6.62 -15.72 -15.67
CA LEU A 221 5.83 -15.97 -14.46
C LEU A 221 4.72 -17.03 -14.66
N ILE A 222 4.00 -16.98 -15.78
CA ILE A 222 2.84 -17.87 -16.03
C ILE A 222 3.21 -19.22 -16.67
N TRP A 223 4.28 -19.29 -17.46
CA TRP A 223 4.69 -20.50 -18.21
C TRP A 223 5.96 -21.17 -17.67
N GLU A 224 6.84 -20.41 -17.02
CA GLU A 224 8.14 -20.86 -16.52
C GLU A 224 8.33 -20.42 -15.04
N ARG A 225 7.29 -20.65 -14.22
CA ARG A 225 7.17 -20.14 -12.84
C ARG A 225 8.42 -20.38 -11.99
N ASP A 226 8.94 -21.60 -11.98
CA ASP A 226 10.08 -21.94 -11.13
C ASP A 226 11.35 -21.16 -11.51
N LYS A 227 11.58 -20.96 -12.80
CA LYS A 227 12.69 -20.14 -13.28
C LYS A 227 12.50 -18.67 -12.91
N TRP A 228 11.30 -18.13 -13.14
CA TRP A 228 10.96 -16.77 -12.75
C TRP A 228 11.15 -16.57 -11.24
N ARG A 229 10.66 -17.50 -10.41
CA ARG A 229 10.80 -17.45 -8.95
C ARG A 229 12.27 -17.46 -8.55
N ALA A 230 13.07 -18.37 -9.11
CA ALA A 230 14.50 -18.44 -8.81
C ALA A 230 15.25 -17.14 -9.17
N GLU A 231 14.94 -16.55 -10.34
CA GLU A 231 15.50 -15.26 -10.77
C GLU A 231 15.10 -14.13 -9.80
N LYS A 232 13.82 -14.05 -9.42
CA LYS A 232 13.34 -13.00 -8.49
C LYS A 232 13.91 -13.16 -7.09
N ILE A 233 13.95 -14.37 -6.55
CA ILE A 233 14.56 -14.61 -5.24
C ILE A 233 16.05 -14.22 -5.27
N THR A 234 16.76 -14.54 -6.36
CA THR A 234 18.18 -14.12 -6.54
C THR A 234 18.33 -12.60 -6.54
N TRP A 235 17.41 -11.88 -7.19
CA TRP A 235 17.39 -10.41 -7.20
C TRP A 235 16.99 -9.80 -5.84
N LEU A 236 16.07 -10.44 -5.10
CA LEU A 236 15.60 -9.99 -3.78
C LEU A 236 16.67 -10.18 -2.69
N LYS A 237 17.43 -11.28 -2.74
CA LYS A 237 18.45 -11.63 -1.73
C LYS A 237 19.38 -10.47 -1.34
N PRO A 238 20.12 -9.81 -2.26
CA PRO A 238 21.02 -8.73 -1.89
C PRO A 238 20.28 -7.51 -1.33
N LYS A 239 19.03 -7.28 -1.75
CA LYS A 239 18.22 -6.15 -1.26
C LYS A 239 17.75 -6.37 0.17
N TYR A 240 17.25 -7.57 0.50
CA TYR A 240 16.86 -7.92 1.87
C TYR A 240 18.09 -7.96 2.80
N ALA A 241 19.25 -8.40 2.28
CA ALA A 241 20.50 -8.39 3.03
C ALA A 241 20.97 -6.99 3.44
N GLU A 242 20.70 -5.94 2.65
CA GLU A 242 20.99 -4.54 3.00
C GLU A 242 20.34 -4.12 4.33
N TYR A 243 19.19 -4.71 4.65
CA TYR A 243 18.44 -4.45 5.88
C TYR A 243 18.66 -5.51 6.97
N GLY A 244 19.63 -6.42 6.77
CA GLY A 244 19.96 -7.47 7.71
C GLY A 244 18.84 -8.49 7.90
N THR A 245 18.08 -8.80 6.85
CA THR A 245 16.98 -9.78 6.89
C THR A 245 17.05 -10.77 5.73
N SER A 246 16.37 -11.90 5.86
CA SER A 246 16.23 -12.90 4.81
C SER A 246 15.01 -12.61 3.92
N VAL A 247 15.04 -13.11 2.68
CA VAL A 247 13.87 -13.03 1.79
C VAL A 247 12.75 -13.89 2.38
N PRO A 248 11.54 -13.34 2.60
CA PRO A 248 10.42 -14.12 3.08
C PRO A 248 10.04 -15.25 2.14
N ALA A 249 9.60 -16.39 2.70
CA ALA A 249 9.19 -17.54 1.90
C ALA A 249 8.01 -17.23 0.95
N ASP A 250 7.16 -16.28 1.34
CA ASP A 250 5.98 -15.82 0.62
C ASP A 250 6.23 -14.58 -0.26
N ALA A 251 7.48 -14.13 -0.42
CA ALA A 251 7.82 -12.86 -1.09
C ALA A 251 7.31 -12.74 -2.54
N THR A 252 7.01 -13.86 -3.20
CA THR A 252 6.50 -13.91 -4.58
C THR A 252 5.04 -14.35 -4.68
N ALA A 253 4.42 -14.81 -3.58
CA ALA A 253 3.14 -15.51 -3.59
C ALA A 253 2.00 -14.67 -4.18
N ALA A 254 1.97 -13.36 -3.87
CA ALA A 254 0.95 -12.46 -4.40
C ALA A 254 1.05 -12.28 -5.92
N ALA A 255 2.27 -12.09 -6.45
CA ALA A 255 2.51 -11.98 -7.88
C ALA A 255 2.17 -13.29 -8.61
N GLU A 256 2.51 -14.44 -8.03
CA GLU A 256 2.17 -15.75 -8.58
C GLU A 256 0.67 -15.99 -8.68
N LYS A 257 -0.07 -15.66 -7.62
CA LYS A 257 -1.53 -15.74 -7.63
C LYS A 257 -2.14 -14.90 -8.77
N ARG A 258 -1.69 -13.66 -8.92
CA ARG A 258 -2.14 -12.78 -10.02
C ARG A 258 -1.68 -13.31 -11.40
N GLY A 259 -0.52 -13.95 -11.46
CA GLY A 259 -0.06 -14.65 -12.64
C GLY A 259 -1.00 -15.80 -13.03
N ASP A 260 -1.48 -16.59 -12.07
CA ASP A 260 -2.47 -17.64 -12.30
C ASP A 260 -3.80 -17.10 -12.83
N GLU A 261 -4.27 -15.99 -12.26
CA GLU A 261 -5.48 -15.29 -12.72
C GLU A 261 -5.33 -14.85 -14.20
N LEU A 262 -4.21 -14.19 -14.55
CA LEU A 262 -3.95 -13.76 -15.91
C LEU A 262 -3.78 -14.94 -16.87
N LYS A 263 -3.13 -16.03 -16.42
CA LYS A 263 -2.98 -17.27 -17.19
C LYS A 263 -4.33 -17.88 -17.52
N ALA A 264 -5.26 -17.91 -16.56
CA ALA A 264 -6.61 -18.43 -16.76
C ALA A 264 -7.37 -17.61 -17.83
N ILE A 265 -7.25 -16.29 -17.81
CA ILE A 265 -7.81 -15.40 -18.85
C ILE A 265 -7.23 -15.76 -20.22
N VAL A 266 -5.90 -15.88 -20.32
CA VAL A 266 -5.22 -16.26 -21.56
C VAL A 266 -5.70 -17.63 -22.07
N LEU A 267 -5.80 -18.63 -21.20
CA LEU A 267 -6.28 -19.98 -21.56
C LEU A 267 -7.72 -19.98 -22.07
N ARG A 268 -8.56 -19.12 -21.53
CA ARG A 268 -9.97 -18.97 -21.94
C ARG A 268 -10.10 -18.25 -23.29
N ASP A 269 -9.36 -17.16 -23.48
CA ASP A 269 -9.63 -16.22 -24.57
C ASP A 269 -8.77 -16.47 -25.81
N ALA A 270 -7.53 -16.93 -25.64
CA ALA A 270 -6.61 -17.17 -26.76
C ALA A 270 -7.18 -18.11 -27.85
N PRO A 271 -7.88 -19.22 -27.55
CA PRO A 271 -8.46 -20.09 -28.57
C PRO A 271 -9.45 -19.40 -29.52
N ASN A 272 -10.09 -18.32 -29.04
CA ASN A 272 -11.14 -17.59 -29.76
C ASN A 272 -10.60 -16.36 -30.51
N ARG A 273 -9.32 -16.04 -30.34
CA ARG A 273 -8.66 -14.93 -31.05
C ARG A 273 -8.02 -15.45 -32.32
N SER A 274 -8.31 -14.76 -33.43
CA SER A 274 -7.76 -15.04 -34.75
C SER A 274 -6.79 -13.94 -35.15
N PHE A 275 -5.71 -14.30 -35.83
CA PHE A 275 -4.71 -13.33 -36.26
C PHE A 275 -5.22 -12.55 -37.48
N LYS A 276 -5.36 -11.24 -37.34
CA LYS A 276 -5.66 -10.35 -38.48
C LYS A 276 -4.37 -10.05 -39.21
N GLN A 277 -4.10 -10.83 -40.26
CA GLN A 277 -2.93 -10.66 -41.12
C GLN A 277 -2.89 -9.23 -41.70
N PRO A 278 -1.82 -8.45 -41.45
CA PRO A 278 -1.65 -7.17 -42.12
C PRO A 278 -1.48 -7.38 -43.63
N PRO A 279 -2.04 -6.48 -44.48
CA PRO A 279 -2.20 -6.73 -45.91
C PRO A 279 -0.93 -6.48 -46.73
N TRP A 280 0.07 -5.79 -46.17
CA TRP A 280 1.27 -5.40 -46.91
C TRP A 280 2.48 -6.27 -46.56
N HIS A 281 3.39 -6.41 -47.52
CA HIS A 281 4.57 -7.26 -47.42
C HIS A 281 5.83 -6.52 -47.90
N ASP A 282 6.96 -6.84 -47.27
CA ASP A 282 8.29 -6.36 -47.64
C ASP A 282 9.32 -7.42 -47.23
N SER A 283 9.88 -8.12 -48.20
CA SER A 283 10.73 -9.28 -47.96
C SER A 283 11.98 -8.96 -47.14
N SER A 284 12.55 -7.76 -47.31
CA SER A 284 13.73 -7.32 -46.56
C SER A 284 13.40 -7.06 -45.09
N VAL A 285 12.29 -6.37 -44.83
CA VAL A 285 11.82 -6.08 -43.46
C VAL A 285 11.38 -7.36 -42.76
N GLU A 286 10.61 -8.20 -43.43
CA GLU A 286 10.13 -9.46 -42.86
C GLU A 286 11.29 -10.41 -42.52
N SER A 287 12.28 -10.52 -43.40
CA SER A 287 13.47 -11.34 -43.14
C SER A 287 14.25 -10.83 -41.93
N PHE A 288 14.45 -9.51 -41.85
CA PHE A 288 15.08 -8.88 -40.68
C PHE A 288 14.32 -9.19 -39.39
N VAL A 289 12.99 -9.04 -39.40
CA VAL A 289 12.12 -9.31 -38.23
C VAL A 289 12.16 -10.78 -37.84
N LYS A 290 12.09 -11.70 -38.80
CA LYS A 290 12.22 -13.16 -38.56
C LYS A 290 13.52 -13.48 -37.83
N THR A 291 14.66 -12.94 -38.29
CA THR A 291 15.96 -13.13 -37.63
C THR A 291 15.95 -12.59 -36.20
N LYS A 292 15.34 -11.42 -35.95
CA LYS A 292 15.26 -10.84 -34.60
C LYS A 292 14.40 -11.67 -33.66
N PHE A 293 13.24 -12.15 -34.11
CA PHE A 293 12.39 -13.02 -33.27
C PHE A 293 13.02 -14.38 -33.01
N ALA A 294 13.71 -14.98 -33.98
CA ALA A 294 14.46 -16.22 -33.77
C ALA A 294 15.56 -16.06 -32.71
N SER A 295 16.19 -14.88 -32.64
CA SER A 295 17.18 -14.54 -31.60
C SER A 295 16.54 -14.29 -30.23
N LEU A 296 15.38 -13.64 -30.17
CA LEU A 296 14.68 -13.37 -28.90
C LEU A 296 14.02 -14.61 -28.30
N TYR A 297 13.51 -15.49 -29.16
CA TYR A 297 12.82 -16.71 -28.81
C TYR A 297 13.42 -17.88 -29.61
N PRO A 298 14.55 -18.46 -29.13
CA PRO A 298 15.18 -19.60 -29.80
C PRO A 298 14.19 -20.75 -30.03
N GLY A 299 14.18 -21.28 -31.25
CA GLY A 299 13.25 -22.33 -31.67
C GLY A 299 11.83 -21.86 -32.00
N SER A 300 11.55 -20.55 -31.98
CA SER A 300 10.26 -20.02 -32.43
C SER A 300 10.07 -20.15 -33.95
N GLN A 301 8.82 -20.31 -34.36
CA GLN A 301 8.41 -20.32 -35.75
C GLN A 301 7.54 -19.10 -36.04
N VAL A 302 7.87 -18.37 -37.12
CA VAL A 302 7.03 -17.29 -37.64
C VAL A 302 6.01 -17.92 -38.59
N LEU A 303 4.75 -17.95 -38.18
CA LEU A 303 3.66 -18.55 -38.97
C LEU A 303 3.11 -17.54 -40.00
N LYS A 304 2.92 -16.31 -39.55
CA LYS A 304 2.34 -15.22 -40.33
C LYS A 304 3.06 -13.91 -39.99
N ILE A 305 3.29 -13.05 -40.97
CA ILE A 305 3.93 -11.75 -40.79
C ILE A 305 3.42 -10.79 -41.85
N GLY A 306 3.21 -9.52 -41.49
CA GLY A 306 2.83 -8.49 -42.45
C GLY A 306 3.08 -7.11 -41.88
N LEU A 307 2.87 -6.11 -42.73
CA LEU A 307 3.06 -4.69 -42.45
C LEU A 307 1.73 -3.93 -42.49
N ASP A 308 1.61 -2.94 -41.62
CA ASP A 308 0.44 -2.05 -41.57
C ASP A 308 0.46 -1.04 -42.72
N TYR A 309 1.66 -0.72 -43.22
CA TYR A 309 1.88 0.27 -44.28
C TYR A 309 2.72 -0.31 -45.42
N LYS A 310 2.32 0.01 -46.65
CA LYS A 310 3.08 -0.32 -47.87
C LYS A 310 4.40 0.45 -47.94
N THR A 311 4.38 1.73 -47.59
CA THR A 311 5.50 2.67 -47.72
C THR A 311 6.18 2.93 -46.38
N TRP A 312 7.42 3.41 -46.44
CA TRP A 312 8.13 3.90 -45.26
C TRP A 312 7.47 5.17 -44.73
N VAL A 313 7.16 5.19 -43.44
CA VAL A 313 6.60 6.36 -42.75
C VAL A 313 7.75 7.20 -42.21
N LYS A 314 7.82 8.49 -42.54
CA LYS A 314 8.86 9.38 -42.01
C LYS A 314 8.67 9.54 -40.50
N ARG A 315 9.77 9.51 -39.74
CA ARG A 315 9.75 9.85 -38.32
C ARG A 315 10.32 11.25 -38.16
N GLU A 316 9.50 12.16 -37.65
CA GLU A 316 9.99 13.43 -37.15
C GLU A 316 10.68 13.17 -35.80
N SER A 317 11.89 13.69 -35.63
CA SER A 317 12.62 13.52 -34.37
C SER A 317 12.21 14.61 -33.38
N HIS A 318 12.10 14.23 -32.11
CA HIS A 318 11.79 15.14 -31.00
C HIS A 318 12.86 15.14 -29.91
N THR A 319 14.01 14.49 -30.12
CA THR A 319 15.09 14.44 -29.11
C THR A 319 16.18 15.44 -29.46
N LEU A 320 16.16 16.61 -28.83
CA LEU A 320 17.21 17.63 -28.97
C LEU A 320 18.55 17.07 -28.46
N VAL A 321 19.60 17.22 -29.26
CA VAL A 321 20.97 16.77 -28.96
C VAL A 321 21.89 17.95 -28.78
N ASP A 322 21.67 19.01 -29.55
CA ASP A 322 22.46 20.23 -29.51
C ASP A 322 21.64 21.38 -30.11
N SER A 323 22.09 22.62 -29.93
CA SER A 323 21.49 23.80 -30.55
C SER A 323 22.53 24.91 -30.73
N ASP A 324 22.49 25.60 -31.86
CA ASP A 324 23.21 26.86 -32.06
C ASP A 324 22.25 28.05 -32.20
N GLU A 325 22.78 29.24 -32.48
CA GLU A 325 22.01 30.49 -32.61
C GLU A 325 20.94 30.44 -33.72
N TYR A 326 21.02 29.48 -34.65
CA TYR A 326 20.14 29.38 -35.82
C TYR A 326 19.36 28.06 -35.89
N PHE A 327 19.85 26.96 -35.30
CA PHE A 327 19.27 25.63 -35.47
C PHE A 327 19.29 24.77 -34.21
N ASN A 328 18.23 23.98 -34.05
CA ASN A 328 18.14 22.86 -33.11
C ASN A 328 18.52 21.55 -33.81
N TYR A 329 19.48 20.82 -33.26
CA TYR A 329 19.94 19.54 -33.78
C TYR A 329 19.28 18.40 -33.00
N TYR A 330 18.60 17.48 -33.70
CA TYR A 330 17.87 16.37 -33.08
C TYR A 330 18.53 15.01 -33.37
N LYS A 331 18.50 14.07 -32.42
CA LYS A 331 18.98 12.70 -32.61
C LYS A 331 17.98 11.95 -33.47
N VAL A 332 18.40 11.49 -34.64
CA VAL A 332 17.57 10.61 -35.47
C VAL A 332 18.17 9.21 -35.47
N SER A 333 17.63 8.30 -34.65
CA SER A 333 18.08 6.90 -34.63
C SER A 333 17.71 6.12 -35.90
N TYR A 334 16.71 6.62 -36.64
CA TYR A 334 16.25 6.15 -37.96
C TYR A 334 15.31 7.20 -38.57
N ASN A 335 15.38 7.41 -39.89
CA ASN A 335 14.70 8.51 -40.58
C ASN A 335 13.26 8.15 -40.99
N SER A 336 12.99 6.87 -41.13
CA SER A 336 11.69 6.35 -41.48
C SER A 336 11.49 4.98 -40.83
N TYR A 337 10.25 4.53 -40.70
CA TYR A 337 9.92 3.23 -40.14
C TYR A 337 8.80 2.54 -40.89
N LYS A 338 8.74 1.23 -40.70
CA LYS A 338 7.56 0.41 -40.96
C LYS A 338 7.13 -0.26 -39.66
N ARG A 339 5.82 -0.33 -39.46
CA ARG A 339 5.19 -1.10 -38.39
C ARG A 339 4.49 -2.31 -39.01
N GLY A 340 4.43 -3.39 -38.25
CA GLY A 340 3.68 -4.57 -38.62
C GLY A 340 3.44 -5.47 -37.43
N SER A 341 2.87 -6.62 -37.72
CA SER A 341 2.55 -7.64 -36.74
C SER A 341 3.00 -9.01 -37.22
N VAL A 342 3.39 -9.85 -36.28
CA VAL A 342 3.82 -11.23 -36.52
C VAL A 342 3.03 -12.19 -35.64
N LEU A 343 2.68 -13.36 -36.16
CA LEU A 343 2.17 -14.50 -35.40
C LEU A 343 3.31 -15.51 -35.19
N LEU A 344 3.65 -15.76 -33.94
CA LEU A 344 4.77 -16.62 -33.53
C LEU A 344 4.26 -17.86 -32.80
N LYS A 345 4.75 -19.04 -33.18
CA LYS A 345 4.71 -20.22 -32.32
C LYS A 345 6.01 -20.29 -31.52
N ILE A 346 5.93 -20.04 -30.22
CA ILE A 346 7.08 -20.12 -29.31
C ILE A 346 7.07 -21.50 -28.64
N PRO A 347 8.23 -22.20 -28.52
CA PRO A 347 8.30 -23.51 -27.88
C PRO A 347 7.73 -23.52 -26.46
N ASN A 348 7.17 -24.65 -26.06
CA ASN A 348 6.61 -24.89 -24.71
C ASN A 348 5.45 -23.94 -24.32
N ARG A 349 4.81 -23.30 -25.29
CA ARG A 349 3.60 -22.49 -25.06
C ARG A 349 2.39 -23.11 -25.76
N PRO A 350 1.22 -23.14 -25.11
CA PRO A 350 0.03 -23.78 -25.69
C PRO A 350 -0.46 -23.04 -26.94
N PHE A 351 -0.38 -21.70 -26.94
CA PHE A 351 -0.90 -20.86 -28.00
C PHE A 351 0.19 -20.17 -28.81
N CYS A 352 -0.22 -19.59 -29.93
CA CYS A 352 0.61 -18.67 -30.70
C CYS A 352 0.48 -17.26 -30.11
N GLN A 353 1.44 -16.41 -30.43
CA GLN A 353 1.49 -15.06 -29.90
C GLN A 353 1.60 -14.06 -31.05
N MET A 354 0.66 -13.13 -31.12
CA MET A 354 0.81 -11.94 -31.94
C MET A 354 1.71 -10.94 -31.22
N GLN A 355 2.71 -10.43 -31.94
CA GLN A 355 3.54 -9.34 -31.47
C GLN A 355 3.64 -8.27 -32.55
N GLU A 356 3.53 -7.02 -32.13
CA GLU A 356 3.82 -5.88 -32.98
C GLU A 356 5.34 -5.71 -33.12
N PHE A 357 5.75 -5.16 -34.25
CA PHE A 357 7.13 -4.75 -34.48
C PHE A 357 7.19 -3.41 -35.21
N VAL A 358 8.31 -2.73 -35.01
CA VAL A 358 8.71 -1.50 -35.68
C VAL A 358 10.15 -1.67 -36.15
N VAL A 359 10.35 -1.54 -37.46
CA VAL A 359 11.68 -1.54 -38.08
C VAL A 359 11.95 -0.13 -38.59
N GLY A 360 13.08 0.44 -38.18
CA GLY A 360 13.57 1.72 -38.67
C GLY A 360 14.52 1.54 -39.85
N GLN A 361 14.58 2.54 -40.72
CA GLN A 361 15.60 2.68 -41.75
C GLN A 361 16.60 3.75 -41.34
N ALA A 362 17.87 3.37 -41.19
CA ALA A 362 18.96 4.27 -40.83
C ALA A 362 20.07 4.17 -41.89
N GLY A 363 20.24 5.23 -42.69
CA GLY A 363 21.16 5.20 -43.84
C GLY A 363 20.79 4.10 -44.84
N LYS A 364 21.73 3.18 -45.11
CA LYS A 364 21.51 2.02 -46.00
C LYS A 364 21.01 0.76 -45.26
N GLY A 365 20.81 0.81 -43.94
CA GLY A 365 20.53 -0.37 -43.11
C GLY A 365 19.16 -0.36 -42.41
N LEU A 366 18.75 -1.54 -41.94
CA LEU A 366 17.57 -1.74 -41.10
C LEU A 366 17.96 -1.81 -39.63
N VAL A 367 17.17 -1.19 -38.76
CA VAL A 367 17.35 -1.21 -37.31
C VAL A 367 16.07 -1.66 -36.60
N ALA A 368 16.20 -2.38 -35.49
CA ALA A 368 15.06 -2.75 -34.66
C ALA A 368 14.67 -1.54 -33.80
N ALA A 369 13.55 -0.89 -34.13
CA ALA A 369 13.03 0.25 -33.38
C ALA A 369 12.08 -0.18 -32.25
N GLY A 370 11.40 -1.31 -32.43
CA GLY A 370 10.62 -1.98 -31.40
C GLY A 370 10.32 -3.40 -31.85
N ILE A 371 10.96 -4.40 -31.26
CA ILE A 371 10.70 -5.81 -31.58
C ILE A 371 10.65 -6.56 -30.26
N GLY A 372 9.58 -7.32 -30.03
CA GLY A 372 9.44 -8.09 -28.80
C GLY A 372 8.77 -7.32 -27.66
N GLY A 373 8.93 -7.87 -26.45
CA GLY A 373 8.59 -7.19 -25.19
C GLY A 373 7.18 -7.45 -24.67
N SER A 374 6.19 -7.59 -25.54
CA SER A 374 4.84 -8.00 -25.18
C SER A 374 4.13 -8.69 -26.34
N GLY A 375 3.10 -9.48 -26.05
CA GLY A 375 2.28 -10.06 -27.11
C GLY A 375 0.98 -10.64 -26.63
N THR A 376 0.02 -10.67 -27.54
CA THR A 376 -1.32 -11.19 -27.34
C THR A 376 -1.36 -12.66 -27.71
N PHE A 377 -1.76 -13.52 -26.77
CA PHE A 377 -1.95 -14.93 -27.05
C PHE A 377 -3.21 -15.16 -27.89
N MET A 378 -3.11 -16.02 -28.89
CA MET A 378 -4.17 -16.31 -29.84
C MET A 378 -4.01 -17.71 -30.46
N ARG A 379 -5.04 -18.18 -31.16
CA ARG A 379 -5.03 -19.48 -31.82
C ARG A 379 -3.86 -19.57 -32.81
N CYS A 380 -3.25 -20.75 -32.88
CA CYS A 380 -2.30 -21.04 -33.94
C CYS A 380 -3.05 -21.34 -35.23
N GLU A 381 -2.70 -20.63 -36.31
CA GLU A 381 -3.37 -20.69 -37.61
C GLU A 381 -2.43 -21.10 -38.72
#